data_AF-T0ZDH6-F1
#
_entry.id   AF-T0ZDH6-F1
#
_cell.length_a   1.000
_cell.length_b   1.000
_cell.length_c   1.000
_cell.angle_alpha   90.00
_cell.angle_beta   90.00
_cell.angle_gamma   90.00
#
_symmetry.space_group_name_H-M   'P 1'
#
loop_
_entity.id
_entity.type
_entity.pdbx_description
1 polymer ?
#
loop_
_entity_poly.entity_id
_entity_poly.type
_entity_poly.pdbx_seq_one_letter_code
_entity_poly.pdbx_strand_id
1 'polypeptide(L)'
;LVAASVYAACRQCHVPRTMKEIIAHSKASKIEVGRAYTLLARELKLGLKPVEPRDYLVRFTQDLNLSKEVRAKVLSLLEQVEQVYSTSGVLPNGILATIIYIASNLMGEPRSQDRIAAVANVTPVTIRNHYKELLDLLGLPKNLANPQARAPVSTSVSAATSDEATLPTAPVEP
;
A
#
# COMPACT_ATOMS: atom_id res chain seq x y z
N LEU A 1 -3.13 -24.03 18.36
CA LEU A 1 -4.09 -24.54 17.36
C LEU A 1 -5.08 -23.46 16.89
N VAL A 2 -5.78 -22.77 17.80
CA VAL A 2 -6.75 -21.71 17.43
C VAL A 2 -6.15 -20.64 16.50
N ALA A 3 -5.04 -20.01 16.89
CA ALA A 3 -4.38 -18.99 16.07
C ALA A 3 -3.97 -19.47 14.66
N ALA A 4 -3.47 -20.71 14.55
CA ALA A 4 -3.11 -21.29 13.26
C ALA A 4 -4.34 -21.62 12.40
N SER A 5 -5.45 -22.01 13.02
CA SER A 5 -6.73 -22.29 12.34
C SER A 5 -7.34 -20.99 11.81
N VAL A 6 -7.32 -19.92 12.60
CA VAL A 6 -7.73 -18.58 12.16
C VAL A 6 -6.86 -18.10 11.01
N TYR A 7 -5.54 -18.26 11.10
CA TYR A 7 -4.63 -17.89 10.00
C TYR A 7 -4.93 -18.66 8.70
N ALA A 8 -5.16 -19.97 8.80
CA ALA A 8 -5.52 -20.80 7.65
C ALA A 8 -6.87 -20.36 7.05
N ALA A 9 -7.89 -20.13 7.88
CA ALA A 9 -9.20 -19.65 7.44
C ALA A 9 -9.13 -18.28 6.75
N CYS A 10 -8.36 -17.33 7.30
CA CYS A 10 -8.14 -16.02 6.68
C CYS A 10 -7.56 -16.13 5.26
N ARG A 11 -6.61 -17.05 5.06
CA ARG A 11 -6.03 -17.31 3.73
C ARG A 11 -7.03 -17.96 2.78
N GLN A 12 -7.86 -18.89 3.26
CA GLN A 12 -8.91 -19.50 2.43
C GLN A 12 -9.99 -18.51 2.02
N CYS A 13 -10.38 -17.60 2.92
CA CYS A 13 -11.38 -16.58 2.64
C CYS A 13 -10.85 -15.38 1.86
N HIS A 14 -9.59 -15.40 1.39
CA HIS A 14 -8.97 -14.31 0.63
C HIS A 14 -8.94 -12.98 1.42
N VAL A 15 -8.85 -13.07 2.75
CA VAL A 15 -8.67 -11.92 3.65
C VAL A 15 -7.31 -12.09 4.35
N PRO A 16 -6.20 -11.78 3.66
CA PRO A 16 -4.87 -12.10 4.16
C PRO A 16 -4.59 -11.35 5.46
N ARG A 17 -4.19 -12.06 6.50
CA ARG A 17 -3.67 -11.47 7.74
C ARG A 17 -2.23 -11.90 7.91
N THR A 18 -1.37 -10.98 8.32
CA THR A 18 0.01 -11.33 8.61
C THR A 18 0.06 -12.19 9.86
N MET A 19 1.00 -13.11 9.90
CA MET A 19 1.17 -13.97 11.08
C MET A 19 1.47 -13.15 12.34
N LYS A 20 2.16 -12.00 12.20
CA LYS A 20 2.42 -11.07 13.31
C LYS A 20 1.14 -10.47 13.91
N GLU A 21 0.17 -10.09 13.09
CA GLU A 21 -1.13 -9.57 13.57
C GLU A 21 -1.87 -10.60 14.41
N ILE A 22 -1.86 -11.86 13.99
CA ILE A 22 -2.54 -12.94 14.71
C ILE A 22 -1.84 -13.25 16.04
N ILE A 23 -0.51 -13.21 16.04
CA ILE A 23 0.30 -13.42 17.25
C ILE A 23 0.09 -12.28 18.24
N ALA A 24 -0.06 -11.03 17.78
CA ALA A 24 -0.30 -9.89 18.67
C ALA A 24 -1.56 -10.04 19.52
N HIS A 25 -2.55 -10.82 19.06
CA HIS A 25 -3.79 -11.11 19.77
C HIS A 25 -3.85 -12.53 20.36
N SER A 26 -2.72 -13.22 20.42
CA SER A 26 -2.62 -14.60 20.90
C SER A 26 -1.53 -14.73 21.95
N LYS A 27 -1.68 -15.72 22.85
CA LYS A 27 -0.62 -16.10 23.81
C LYS A 27 0.45 -17.00 23.17
N ALA A 28 0.26 -17.42 21.92
CA ALA A 28 1.15 -18.36 21.23
C ALA A 28 2.33 -17.65 20.55
N SER A 29 3.50 -18.30 20.55
CA SER A 29 4.70 -17.78 19.89
C SER A 29 4.66 -17.97 18.36
N LYS A 30 5.46 -17.19 17.64
CA LYS A 30 5.58 -17.27 16.17
C LYS A 30 5.95 -18.67 15.68
N ILE A 31 6.86 -19.33 16.39
CA ILE A 31 7.36 -20.65 16.02
C ILE A 31 6.24 -21.69 16.19
N GLU A 32 5.49 -21.63 17.28
CA GLU A 32 4.38 -22.54 17.53
C GLU A 32 3.24 -22.37 16.53
N VAL A 33 2.86 -21.12 16.22
CA VAL A 33 1.83 -20.83 15.21
C VAL A 33 2.26 -21.31 13.84
N GLY A 34 3.52 -21.10 13.45
CA GLY A 34 4.07 -21.59 12.19
C GLY A 34 4.07 -23.11 12.10
N ARG A 35 4.52 -23.81 13.15
CA ARG A 35 4.50 -25.29 13.21
C ARG A 35 3.08 -25.84 13.12
N ALA A 36 2.16 -25.29 13.90
CA ALA A 36 0.76 -25.69 13.89
C ALA A 36 0.10 -25.41 12.53
N TYR A 37 0.42 -24.29 11.88
CA TYR A 37 -0.07 -23.96 10.54
C TYR A 37 0.41 -24.98 9.51
N THR A 38 1.70 -25.30 9.48
CA THR A 38 2.24 -26.30 8.54
C THR A 38 1.61 -27.67 8.75
N LEU A 39 1.42 -28.07 10.01
CA LEU A 39 0.73 -29.32 10.35
C LEU A 39 -0.72 -29.30 9.82
N LEU A 40 -1.50 -28.27 10.13
CA LEU A 40 -2.89 -28.14 9.68
C LEU A 40 -3.00 -28.15 8.15
N ALA A 41 -2.13 -27.40 7.46
CA ALA A 41 -2.14 -27.33 6.00
C ALA A 41 -1.87 -28.71 5.38
N ARG A 42 -0.97 -29.51 5.97
CA ARG A 42 -0.66 -30.86 5.51
C ARG A 42 -1.79 -31.86 5.79
N GLU A 43 -2.27 -31.92 7.02
CA GLU A 43 -3.28 -32.90 7.43
C GLU A 43 -4.64 -32.65 6.75
N LEU A 44 -5.03 -31.38 6.60
CA LEU A 44 -6.28 -31.00 5.96
C LEU A 44 -6.14 -30.85 4.43
N LYS A 45 -4.95 -31.08 3.86
CA LYS A 45 -4.62 -30.91 2.44
C LYS A 45 -5.11 -29.57 1.88
N LEU A 46 -4.88 -28.50 2.65
CA LEU A 46 -5.28 -27.17 2.25
C LEU A 46 -4.34 -26.72 1.12
N GLY A 47 -4.84 -26.66 -0.11
CA GLY A 47 -4.11 -26.16 -1.28
C GLY A 47 -3.85 -24.64 -1.22
N LEU A 48 -3.18 -24.18 -0.16
CA LEU A 48 -2.98 -22.77 0.13
C LEU A 48 -1.86 -22.21 -0.75
N LYS A 49 -2.25 -21.41 -1.74
CA LYS A 49 -1.32 -20.63 -2.56
C LYS A 49 -0.51 -19.67 -1.68
N PRO A 50 0.77 -19.40 -1.99
CA PRO A 50 1.55 -18.36 -1.33
C PRO A 50 0.78 -17.03 -1.29
N VAL A 51 0.94 -16.26 -0.22
CA VAL A 51 0.31 -14.94 -0.14
C VAL A 51 1.14 -13.96 -0.95
N GLU A 52 0.48 -13.24 -1.85
CA GLU A 52 1.12 -12.26 -2.72
C GLU A 52 1.09 -10.87 -2.07
N PRO A 53 2.02 -9.96 -2.41
CA PRO A 53 1.96 -8.58 -1.96
C PRO A 53 0.61 -7.93 -2.31
N ARG A 54 0.07 -8.23 -3.50
CA ARG A 54 -1.21 -7.71 -4.01
C ARG A 54 -2.37 -7.90 -3.03
N ASP A 55 -2.39 -9.01 -2.31
CA ASP A 55 -3.48 -9.34 -1.39
C ASP A 55 -3.56 -8.33 -0.22
N TYR A 56 -2.43 -7.73 0.19
CA TYR A 56 -2.37 -6.77 1.30
C TYR A 56 -2.66 -5.32 0.88
N LEU A 57 -2.64 -5.01 -0.41
CA LEU A 57 -2.71 -3.64 -0.95
C LEU A 57 -3.95 -2.88 -0.47
N VAL A 58 -5.13 -3.50 -0.60
CA VAL A 58 -6.41 -2.85 -0.27
C VAL A 58 -6.44 -2.47 1.20
N ARG A 59 -6.02 -3.38 2.08
CA ARG A 59 -5.99 -3.12 3.52
C ARG A 59 -4.99 -2.03 3.86
N PHE A 60 -3.74 -2.15 3.42
CA PHE A 60 -2.70 -1.20 3.82
C PHE A 60 -3.02 0.23 3.35
N THR A 61 -3.61 0.38 2.16
CA THR A 61 -4.04 1.70 1.68
C THR A 61 -5.21 2.27 2.49
N GLN A 62 -6.15 1.42 2.93
CA GLN A 62 -7.24 1.82 3.83
C GLN A 62 -6.74 2.23 5.21
N ASP A 63 -5.88 1.42 5.83
CA ASP A 63 -5.29 1.67 7.15
C ASP A 63 -4.42 2.96 7.16
N LEU A 64 -3.86 3.33 6.00
CA LEU A 64 -3.10 4.56 5.80
C LEU A 64 -3.95 5.78 5.40
N ASN A 65 -5.26 5.59 5.21
CA ASN A 65 -6.19 6.60 4.72
C ASN A 65 -5.70 7.23 3.40
N LEU A 66 -5.32 6.40 2.43
CA LEU A 66 -4.89 6.84 1.10
C LEU A 66 -6.06 6.84 0.11
N SER A 67 -6.03 7.76 -0.84
CA SER A 67 -7.06 7.83 -1.89
C SER A 67 -7.03 6.61 -2.82
N LYS A 68 -8.13 6.43 -3.57
CA LYS A 68 -8.23 5.36 -4.59
C LYS A 68 -7.21 5.55 -5.71
N GLU A 69 -6.83 6.79 -6.01
CA GLU A 69 -5.83 7.14 -7.02
C GLU A 69 -4.45 6.65 -6.63
N VAL A 70 -4.04 6.89 -5.38
CA VAL A 70 -2.78 6.35 -4.84
C VAL A 70 -2.77 4.82 -4.93
N ARG A 71 -3.87 4.16 -4.57
CA ARG A 71 -3.98 2.69 -4.65
C ARG A 71 -3.82 2.17 -6.08
N ALA A 72 -4.44 2.83 -7.06
CA ALA A 72 -4.26 2.48 -8.47
C ALA A 72 -2.81 2.66 -8.92
N LYS A 73 -2.15 3.73 -8.47
CA LYS A 73 -0.73 3.97 -8.75
C LYS A 73 0.17 2.90 -8.14
N VAL A 74 -0.10 2.48 -6.90
CA VAL A 74 0.64 1.40 -6.24
C VAL A 74 0.51 0.09 -7.03
N LEU A 75 -0.69 -0.23 -7.53
CA LEU A 75 -0.90 -1.45 -8.32
C LEU A 75 -0.06 -1.42 -9.61
N SER A 76 -0.05 -0.30 -10.32
CA SER A 76 0.75 -0.12 -11.54
C SER A 76 2.26 -0.24 -11.27
N LEU A 77 2.75 0.34 -10.17
CA LEU A 77 4.17 0.23 -9.80
C LEU A 77 4.52 -1.20 -9.36
N LEU A 78 3.63 -1.87 -8.64
CA LEU A 78 3.84 -3.26 -8.22
C LEU A 78 3.94 -4.20 -9.42
N GLU A 79 3.09 -4.00 -10.43
CA GLU A 79 3.18 -4.73 -11.70
C GLU A 79 4.54 -4.55 -12.39
N GLN A 80 5.03 -3.31 -12.47
CA GLN A 80 6.35 -3.03 -13.06
C GLN A 80 7.48 -3.71 -12.29
N VAL A 81 7.42 -3.68 -10.96
CA VAL A 81 8.42 -4.33 -10.10
C VAL A 81 8.39 -5.84 -10.28
N GLU A 82 7.22 -6.47 -10.33
CA GLU A 82 7.09 -7.93 -10.50
C GLU A 82 7.65 -8.43 -11.83
N GLN A 83 7.67 -7.60 -12.89
CA GLN A 83 8.26 -7.97 -14.18
C GLN A 83 9.80 -8.02 -14.15
N VAL A 84 10.43 -7.18 -13.33
CA VAL A 84 11.89 -7.01 -13.29
C VAL A 84 12.51 -7.72 -12.08
N TYR A 85 11.74 -7.87 -11.01
CA TYR A 85 12.22 -8.28 -9.70
C TYR A 85 11.58 -9.61 -9.27
N SER A 86 12.37 -10.68 -9.31
CA SER A 86 11.96 -11.96 -8.73
C SER A 86 11.90 -11.84 -7.21
N THR A 87 10.68 -11.85 -6.65
CA THR A 87 10.38 -11.69 -5.20
C THR A 87 10.87 -12.89 -4.34
N SER A 88 11.58 -13.85 -4.93
CA SER A 88 11.88 -15.18 -4.38
C SER A 88 12.71 -15.22 -3.08
N GLY A 89 13.24 -14.09 -2.61
CA GLY A 89 13.97 -14.01 -1.33
C GLY A 89 13.56 -12.86 -0.40
N VAL A 90 12.58 -12.05 -0.79
CA VAL A 90 12.26 -10.78 -0.12
C VAL A 90 10.91 -10.84 0.57
N LEU A 91 10.76 -10.14 1.70
CA LEU A 91 9.47 -10.04 2.38
C LEU A 91 8.46 -9.29 1.50
N PRO A 92 7.34 -9.92 1.08
CA PRO A 92 6.30 -9.31 0.24
C PRO A 92 5.78 -7.98 0.81
N ASN A 93 5.63 -7.93 2.14
CA ASN A 93 5.16 -6.73 2.84
C ASN A 93 6.15 -5.57 2.77
N GLY A 94 7.47 -5.84 2.74
CA GLY A 94 8.50 -4.81 2.70
C GLY A 94 8.56 -4.10 1.35
N ILE A 95 8.42 -4.87 0.27
CA ILE A 95 8.31 -4.34 -1.09
C ILE A 95 7.03 -3.49 -1.19
N LEU A 96 5.88 -4.06 -0.81
CA LEU A 96 4.61 -3.34 -0.88
C LEU A 96 4.63 -2.04 -0.06
N ALA A 97 5.14 -2.07 1.18
CA ALA A 97 5.27 -0.88 2.02
C ALA A 97 6.08 0.23 1.34
N THR A 98 7.18 -0.16 0.69
CA THR A 98 8.05 0.79 -0.02
C THR A 98 7.39 1.35 -1.27
N ILE A 99 6.68 0.53 -2.04
CA ILE A 99 5.93 0.99 -3.22
C ILE A 99 4.82 1.96 -2.79
N ILE A 100 4.11 1.67 -1.69
CA ILE A 100 3.12 2.59 -1.10
C ILE A 100 3.78 3.91 -0.74
N TYR A 101 4.95 3.90 -0.10
CA TYR A 101 5.69 5.11 0.22
C TYR A 101 6.02 5.93 -1.05
N ILE A 102 6.59 5.30 -2.08
CA ILE A 102 6.92 5.94 -3.35
C ILE A 102 5.67 6.53 -4.03
N ALA A 103 4.60 5.74 -4.15
CA ALA A 103 3.35 6.17 -4.77
C ALA A 103 2.69 7.33 -4.01
N SER A 104 2.71 7.27 -2.68
CA SER A 104 2.14 8.32 -1.83
C SER A 104 2.86 9.66 -2.03
N ASN A 105 4.20 9.64 -2.15
CA ASN A 105 4.99 10.83 -2.45
C ASN A 105 4.75 11.32 -3.89
N LEU A 106 4.64 10.40 -4.85
CA LEU A 106 4.34 10.72 -6.26
C LEU A 106 2.93 11.27 -6.47
N MET A 107 1.98 11.01 -5.59
CA MET A 107 0.62 11.55 -5.73
C MET A 107 0.39 12.79 -4.87
N GLY A 108 1.36 13.18 -4.04
CA GLY A 108 1.24 14.35 -3.16
C GLY A 108 0.46 14.07 -1.87
N GLU A 109 0.30 12.80 -1.50
CA GLU A 109 -0.31 12.35 -0.24
C GLU A 109 0.74 11.64 0.65
N PRO A 110 1.86 12.29 1.03
CA PRO A 110 2.96 11.62 1.70
C PRO A 110 2.54 11.07 3.07
N ARG A 111 3.01 9.87 3.39
CA ARG A 111 2.89 9.26 4.73
C ARG A 111 4.29 9.01 5.30
N SER A 112 4.43 9.14 6.61
CA SER A 112 5.71 8.88 7.27
C SER A 112 6.10 7.41 7.11
N GLN A 113 7.41 7.17 6.97
CA GLN A 113 7.95 5.81 6.89
C GLN A 113 7.58 4.99 8.13
N ASP A 114 7.56 5.62 9.31
CA ASP A 114 7.19 4.95 10.55
C ASP A 114 5.72 4.50 10.55
N ARG A 115 4.81 5.34 10.04
CA ARG A 115 3.39 4.98 9.93
C ARG A 115 3.18 3.82 8.97
N ILE A 116 3.84 3.86 7.81
CA ILE A 116 3.78 2.79 6.82
C ILE A 116 4.40 1.49 7.38
N ALA A 117 5.53 1.60 8.07
CA ALA A 117 6.21 0.45 8.67
C ALA A 117 5.33 -0.25 9.71
N ALA A 118 4.63 0.53 10.54
CA ALA A 118 3.69 0.02 11.52
C ALA A 118 2.54 -0.77 10.86
N VAL A 119 1.89 -0.22 9.84
CA VAL A 119 0.77 -0.88 9.13
C VAL A 119 1.24 -2.17 8.43
N ALA A 120 2.39 -2.13 7.76
CA ALA A 120 2.92 -3.28 7.04
C ALA A 120 3.60 -4.33 7.94
N ASN A 121 3.72 -4.05 9.25
CA ASN A 121 4.44 -4.87 10.23
C ASN A 121 5.91 -5.13 9.87
N VAL A 122 6.57 -4.12 9.28
CA VAL A 122 7.98 -4.11 8.90
C VAL A 122 8.74 -3.05 9.71
N THR A 123 10.07 -3.01 9.61
CA THR A 123 10.84 -1.94 10.26
C THR A 123 11.05 -0.79 9.27
N PRO A 124 11.21 0.45 9.74
CA PRO A 124 11.56 1.58 8.87
C PRO A 124 12.86 1.34 8.09
N VAL A 125 13.80 0.57 8.66
CA VAL A 125 15.05 0.17 8.00
C VAL A 125 14.77 -0.72 6.78
N THR A 126 13.81 -1.65 6.86
CA THR A 126 13.38 -2.47 5.72
C THR A 126 12.88 -1.60 4.57
N ILE A 127 12.07 -0.57 4.88
CA ILE A 127 11.57 0.38 3.86
C ILE A 127 12.75 1.12 3.23
N ARG A 128 13.70 1.64 4.04
CA ARG A 128 14.87 2.36 3.53
C ARG A 128 15.77 1.51 2.63
N ASN A 129 15.94 0.23 2.96
CA ASN A 129 16.75 -0.70 2.17
C ASN A 129 16.13 -0.93 0.79
N HIS A 130 14.84 -1.27 0.75
CA HIS A 130 14.13 -1.48 -0.52
C HIS A 130 13.89 -0.19 -1.29
N TYR A 131 13.87 0.97 -0.63
CA TYR A 131 13.60 2.25 -1.29
C TYR A 131 14.65 2.56 -2.38
N LYS A 132 15.93 2.36 -2.07
CA LYS A 132 17.00 2.61 -3.06
C LYS A 132 16.90 1.65 -4.24
N GLU A 133 16.71 0.37 -3.93
CA GLU A 133 16.58 -0.71 -4.92
C GLU A 133 15.38 -0.50 -5.85
N LEU A 134 14.20 -0.21 -5.29
CA LEU A 134 12.99 0.02 -6.07
C LEU A 134 13.04 1.32 -6.88
N LEU A 135 13.72 2.36 -6.39
CA LEU A 135 13.92 3.58 -7.17
C LEU A 135 14.80 3.33 -8.39
N ASP A 136 15.91 2.62 -8.22
CA ASP A 136 16.83 2.29 -9.30
C ASP A 136 16.12 1.38 -10.34
N LEU A 137 15.29 0.43 -9.89
CA LEU A 137 14.47 -0.42 -10.77
C LEU A 137 13.40 0.33 -11.55
N LEU A 138 12.73 1.29 -10.91
CA LEU A 138 11.65 2.09 -11.53
C LEU A 138 12.18 3.27 -12.36
N GLY A 139 13.50 3.50 -12.38
CA GLY A 139 14.11 4.65 -13.07
C GLY A 139 13.65 6.00 -12.52
N LEU A 140 13.24 6.05 -11.25
CA LEU A 140 12.68 7.25 -10.63
C LEU A 140 13.77 8.14 -10.03
N PRO A 141 13.61 9.48 -10.05
CA PRO A 141 14.61 10.39 -9.49
C PRO A 141 14.75 10.17 -7.98
N LYS A 142 16.00 10.09 -7.51
CA LYS A 142 16.37 9.83 -6.10
C LYS A 142 15.85 10.89 -5.11
N ASN A 143 15.38 12.04 -5.62
CA ASN A 143 14.94 13.20 -4.84
C ASN A 143 13.42 13.25 -4.55
N LEU A 144 12.72 12.12 -4.63
CA LEU A 144 11.31 12.00 -4.20
C LEU A 144 11.07 12.26 -2.70
N ALA A 145 12.15 12.42 -1.93
CA ALA A 145 12.13 12.70 -0.50
C ALA A 145 11.93 14.18 -0.14
N ASN A 146 11.74 15.09 -1.12
CA ASN A 146 11.48 16.49 -0.83
C ASN A 146 10.03 16.89 -1.17
N PRO A 147 9.14 17.02 -0.16
CA PRO A 147 7.79 17.57 -0.33
C PRO A 147 7.78 18.97 -0.98
N GLN A 148 8.90 19.72 -0.91
CA GLN A 148 9.03 21.07 -1.46
C GLN A 148 9.59 21.13 -2.89
N ALA A 149 9.96 20.00 -3.52
CA ALA A 149 10.48 19.99 -4.89
C ALA A 149 9.38 19.91 -5.97
N ARG A 150 8.10 19.83 -5.58
CA ARG A 150 6.99 20.07 -6.50
C ARG A 150 6.80 21.57 -6.67
N ALA A 151 7.55 22.16 -7.60
CA ALA A 151 7.06 23.31 -8.34
C ALA A 151 5.67 22.96 -8.92
N PRO A 152 4.74 23.93 -8.98
CA PRO A 152 3.37 23.66 -9.39
C PRO A 152 3.38 23.06 -10.79
N VAL A 153 2.68 21.95 -10.99
CA VAL A 153 2.35 21.51 -12.34
C VAL A 153 1.46 22.61 -12.89
N SER A 154 2.08 23.48 -13.69
CA SER A 154 1.44 24.49 -14.52
C SER A 154 0.34 23.82 -15.32
N THR A 155 -0.88 23.92 -14.81
CA THR A 155 -2.07 23.81 -15.65
C THR A 155 -2.35 25.23 -16.09
N SER A 156 -1.66 25.67 -17.13
CA SER A 156 -1.94 26.96 -17.77
C SER A 156 -1.65 26.88 -19.26
N VAL A 157 -2.71 26.65 -20.03
CA VAL A 157 -3.08 27.45 -21.22
C VAL A 157 -4.62 27.39 -21.26
N SER A 158 -5.35 28.38 -20.74
CA SER A 158 -5.71 29.69 -21.36
C SER A 158 -6.74 29.50 -22.48
N ALA A 159 -8.03 29.70 -22.21
CA ALA A 159 -8.79 30.97 -22.22
C ALA A 159 -9.30 31.38 -23.61
N ALA A 160 -10.63 31.53 -23.73
CA ALA A 160 -11.33 32.45 -24.63
C ALA A 160 -12.76 32.64 -24.07
N THR A 161 -13.00 33.66 -23.24
CA THR A 161 -13.49 35.04 -23.52
C THR A 161 -15.02 35.17 -23.55
N SER A 162 -15.49 36.05 -22.66
CA SER A 162 -16.58 37.02 -22.80
C SER A 162 -17.98 36.55 -23.19
N ASP A 163 -18.96 36.73 -22.31
CA ASP A 163 -19.79 37.93 -22.49
C ASP A 163 -20.55 38.36 -21.23
N GLU A 164 -20.65 39.67 -21.15
CA GLU A 164 -21.21 40.53 -20.12
C GLU A 164 -22.72 40.67 -20.33
N ALA A 165 -23.53 40.43 -19.30
CA ALA A 165 -24.89 40.98 -19.24
C ALA A 165 -25.35 41.09 -17.79
N THR A 166 -25.29 42.32 -17.29
CA THR A 166 -25.78 42.75 -15.98
C THR A 166 -27.20 43.30 -16.15
N LEU A 167 -28.03 43.10 -15.11
CA LEU A 167 -29.25 43.83 -14.70
C LEU A 167 -30.61 43.49 -15.38
N PRO A 168 -31.78 43.77 -14.73
CA PRO A 168 -31.96 44.43 -13.43
C PRO A 168 -32.90 43.72 -12.42
N THR A 169 -32.65 44.04 -11.16
CA THR A 169 -33.61 44.03 -10.05
C THR A 169 -34.81 44.94 -10.34
N ALA A 170 -36.03 44.49 -10.04
CA ALA A 170 -37.24 45.31 -9.99
C ALA A 170 -38.24 44.74 -8.94
N PRO A 171 -39.17 45.54 -8.40
CA PRO A 171 -39.42 45.62 -6.96
C PRO A 171 -40.79 45.12 -6.45
N VAL A 172 -40.82 44.77 -5.14
CA VAL A 172 -41.77 45.11 -4.06
C VAL A 172 -43.30 45.16 -4.32
N GLU A 173 -44.02 44.28 -3.59
CA GLU A 173 -45.37 44.41 -2.98
C GLU A 173 -46.66 44.38 -3.83
N PRO A 174 -47.87 44.24 -3.22
CA PRO A 174 -48.23 44.26 -1.78
C PRO A 174 -48.65 42.93 -1.13
#